data_AF-A0A1L7SPJ6-F1
#
_entry.id   AF-A0A1L7SPJ6-F1
#
_cell.length_a   1.000
_cell.length_b   1.000
_cell.length_c   1.000
_cell.angle_alpha   90.00
_cell.angle_beta   90.00
_cell.angle_gamma   90.00
#
_symmetry.space_group_name_H-M   'P 1'
#
loop_
_entity.id
_entity.type
_entity.pdbx_description
1 polymer ?
#
loop_
_entity_poly.entity_id
_entity_poly.type
_entity_poly.pdbx_seq_one_letter_code
_entity_poly.pdbx_strand_id
1 'polypeptide(L)'
;MRAPMKAPSTWGSTARRLAYHRGAISQIPLASTLVAAPIRLYQQYLSGGKPFSSSTFRLQEQSQPINMGSQMKNLDGLKEHLTHDKLDELRSFWFEHIPEEANRIIAPGELQKRWFFSDKEFDDVCVTRFSPVLEAIRNAGVTSAQELLSVAKPRNSLDWLSLIILLDQIPRNSYRGDKSSICFNYFDPIAQQVSLEAIKQGIPDKAPEIRWVFSHRNWFYMPLMHSEDISAHEKAVAAFEQMNQDILSLMEGTGGADEYERKAREVVQADPEAAKAVGETNKVFEEKHIVIIKRFGRYPHRNKALGREATPAEVEFLESGGDTFGS
;
A
#
# COMPACT_ATOMS: atom_id res chain seq x y z
N MET A 1 -83.44 -49.01 -0.80
CA MET A 1 -83.12 -49.65 0.49
C MET A 1 -81.70 -49.27 0.90
N ARG A 2 -81.58 -48.73 2.12
CA ARG A 2 -80.40 -48.46 2.99
C ARG A 2 -79.06 -47.99 2.37
N ALA A 3 -78.82 -46.70 2.62
CA ALA A 3 -77.55 -45.96 2.67
C ALA A 3 -76.93 -46.06 4.10
N PRO A 4 -76.01 -45.16 4.54
CA PRO A 4 -74.71 -44.70 4.02
C PRO A 4 -73.63 -44.73 5.15
N MET A 5 -72.42 -44.18 4.93
CA MET A 5 -71.78 -43.32 5.95
C MET A 5 -70.83 -42.27 5.33
N LYS A 6 -70.96 -41.03 5.82
CA LYS A 6 -70.24 -39.78 5.51
C LYS A 6 -69.05 -39.58 6.46
N ALA A 7 -68.10 -38.70 6.12
CA ALA A 7 -67.73 -37.44 6.84
C ALA A 7 -66.38 -36.84 6.27
N PRO A 8 -65.94 -35.60 6.62
CA PRO A 8 -66.07 -34.42 5.73
C PRO A 8 -64.80 -33.52 5.67
N SER A 9 -65.00 -32.21 5.44
CA SER A 9 -64.27 -31.23 4.62
C SER A 9 -63.53 -30.07 5.35
N THR A 10 -62.46 -29.57 4.70
CA THR A 10 -62.02 -28.17 4.42
C THR A 10 -61.66 -27.14 5.53
N TRP A 11 -60.90 -26.11 5.06
CA TRP A 11 -60.36 -24.86 5.66
C TRP A 11 -58.97 -25.01 6.29
N GLY A 12 -57.93 -24.19 6.03
CA GLY A 12 -57.72 -22.94 5.30
C GLY A 12 -56.40 -22.33 5.86
N SER A 13 -55.51 -21.89 4.98
CA SER A 13 -54.25 -21.18 5.25
C SER A 13 -54.45 -19.96 6.17
N THR A 14 -53.54 -19.48 7.03
CA THR A 14 -52.16 -19.05 6.77
C THR A 14 -51.49 -18.65 8.11
N ALA A 15 -50.15 -18.63 8.12
CA ALA A 15 -49.24 -17.92 9.04
C ALA A 15 -48.97 -18.50 10.44
N ARG A 16 -47.75 -19.03 10.61
CA ARG A 16 -46.97 -18.87 11.85
C ARG A 16 -45.46 -19.00 11.59
N ARG A 17 -44.73 -18.08 12.22
CA ARG A 17 -43.27 -18.00 12.32
C ARG A 17 -42.69 -19.09 13.25
N LEU A 18 -41.38 -19.27 13.08
CA LEU A 18 -40.33 -19.56 14.07
C LEU A 18 -39.96 -21.03 14.38
N ALA A 19 -38.70 -21.30 14.01
CA ALA A 19 -37.60 -21.81 14.84
C ALA A 19 -37.20 -23.29 14.72
N TYR A 20 -35.93 -23.42 14.29
CA TYR A 20 -34.90 -24.39 14.69
C TYR A 20 -35.16 -25.89 14.51
N HIS A 21 -34.37 -26.50 13.62
CA HIS A 21 -33.63 -27.72 13.98
C HIS A 21 -32.36 -27.91 13.13
N ARG A 22 -31.29 -28.28 13.84
CA ARG A 22 -29.98 -28.74 13.38
C ARG A 22 -30.06 -30.06 12.58
N GLY A 23 -29.12 -30.23 11.65
CA GLY A 23 -28.77 -31.51 11.02
C GLY A 23 -28.01 -31.24 9.72
N ALA A 24 -26.69 -31.06 9.77
CA ALA A 24 -25.66 -32.10 9.62
C ALA A 24 -25.45 -32.53 8.16
N ILE A 25 -24.37 -32.03 7.54
CA ILE A 25 -23.62 -32.74 6.49
C ILE A 25 -22.15 -32.80 6.93
N SER A 26 -21.68 -34.04 6.97
CA SER A 26 -20.36 -34.60 7.31
C SER A 26 -19.19 -33.89 6.61
N GLN A 27 -18.17 -33.44 7.37
CA GLN A 27 -16.90 -34.12 7.65
C GLN A 27 -15.97 -34.28 6.42
N ILE A 28 -15.05 -33.34 6.24
CA ILE A 28 -13.76 -33.51 5.54
C ILE A 28 -12.68 -33.42 6.62
N PRO A 29 -11.69 -34.33 6.68
CA PRO A 29 -10.75 -34.39 7.79
C PRO A 29 -9.82 -33.18 7.80
N LEU A 30 -9.76 -32.50 8.94
CA LEU A 30 -8.75 -31.52 9.29
C LEU A 30 -7.38 -32.21 9.38
N ALA A 31 -6.59 -32.09 8.31
CA ALA A 31 -5.15 -32.24 8.42
C ALA A 31 -4.60 -30.99 9.12
N SER A 32 -4.47 -31.08 10.44
CA SER A 32 -3.69 -30.16 11.25
C SER A 32 -2.21 -30.33 10.90
N THR A 33 -1.65 -29.40 10.12
CA THR A 33 -0.19 -29.24 10.01
C THR A 33 0.14 -27.77 9.80
N LEU A 34 0.36 -27.09 10.93
CA LEU A 34 1.32 -26.01 11.17
C LEU A 34 1.56 -24.98 10.05
N VAL A 35 0.92 -23.81 10.13
CA VAL A 35 1.63 -22.51 10.10
C VAL A 35 0.90 -21.56 11.06
N ALA A 36 1.13 -21.75 12.36
CA ALA A 36 0.99 -20.66 13.31
C ALA A 36 2.32 -19.92 13.28
N ALA A 37 2.41 -18.79 12.57
CA ALA A 37 3.52 -17.86 12.75
C ALA A 37 3.12 -16.90 13.88
N PRO A 38 3.72 -17.00 15.09
CA PRO A 38 3.34 -16.14 16.19
C PRO A 38 4.05 -14.79 16.05
N ILE A 39 3.28 -13.72 16.17
CA ILE A 39 3.68 -12.31 16.36
C ILE A 39 4.62 -12.10 17.59
N ARG A 40 5.03 -13.16 18.30
CA ARG A 40 5.74 -13.09 19.59
C ARG A 40 7.22 -13.49 19.60
N LEU A 41 7.86 -13.77 18.47
CA LEU A 41 9.29 -14.16 18.45
C LEU A 41 10.30 -13.05 18.09
N TYR A 42 9.86 -11.80 17.89
CA TYR A 42 10.72 -10.76 17.30
C TYR A 42 11.25 -9.70 18.29
N GLN A 43 11.21 -9.96 19.61
CA GLN A 43 11.71 -9.02 20.63
C GLN A 43 13.17 -9.23 21.07
N GLN A 44 13.92 -10.21 20.54
CA GLN A 44 15.17 -10.67 21.19
C GLN A 44 16.50 -10.32 20.49
N TYR A 45 16.52 -9.52 19.41
CA TYR A 45 17.77 -9.27 18.65
C TYR A 45 18.11 -7.78 18.39
N LEU A 46 17.67 -6.86 19.24
CA LEU A 46 18.11 -5.45 19.20
C LEU A 46 19.37 -5.25 20.05
N SER A 47 20.55 -5.66 19.55
CA SER A 47 21.82 -5.12 20.04
C SER A 47 22.94 -5.29 19.01
N GLY A 48 23.35 -4.19 18.37
CA GLY A 48 24.66 -4.12 17.73
C GLY A 48 24.73 -3.40 16.39
N GLY A 49 24.63 -2.08 16.38
CA GLY A 49 25.07 -1.24 15.26
C GLY A 49 25.44 0.14 15.79
N LYS A 50 26.66 0.61 15.54
CA LYS A 50 27.11 1.95 15.97
C LYS A 50 26.56 3.03 15.03
N PRO A 51 26.09 4.18 15.53
CA PRO A 51 25.51 5.23 14.69
C PRO A 51 26.59 6.07 13.98
N PHE A 52 26.29 6.49 12.75
CA PHE A 52 27.01 7.52 12.00
C PHE A 52 26.36 8.89 12.27
N SER A 53 27.16 9.94 12.46
CA SER A 53 26.68 11.27 12.89
C SER A 53 26.07 12.07 11.73
N SER A 54 24.83 12.56 11.90
CA SER A 54 24.18 13.50 10.96
C SER A 54 23.89 14.86 11.61
N SER A 55 24.08 15.93 10.84
CA SER A 55 23.76 17.32 11.20
C SER A 55 22.26 17.59 11.07
N THR A 56 21.67 18.26 12.05
CA THR A 56 20.22 18.45 12.22
C THR A 56 19.62 19.50 11.27
N PHE A 57 18.90 19.07 10.23
CA PHE A 57 17.87 19.87 9.59
C PHE A 57 16.61 19.84 10.47
N ARG A 58 16.10 21.01 10.89
CA ARG A 58 14.83 21.12 11.64
C ARG A 58 13.72 21.47 10.66
N LEU A 59 12.73 20.58 10.54
CA LEU A 59 11.47 20.87 9.86
C LEU A 59 10.88 22.17 10.44
N GLN A 60 10.73 23.20 9.62
CA GLN A 60 10.12 24.46 10.06
C GLN A 60 8.68 24.19 10.53
N GLU A 61 8.37 24.52 11.78
CA GLU A 61 7.01 24.60 12.27
C GLU A 61 6.33 25.83 11.67
N GLN A 62 5.73 25.70 10.49
CA GLN A 62 4.78 26.69 10.02
C GLN A 62 3.38 26.30 10.51
N SER A 63 3.08 26.70 11.73
CA SER A 63 1.72 26.80 12.28
C SER A 63 1.08 28.11 11.81
N GLN A 64 0.80 28.22 10.51
CA GLN A 64 -0.13 29.25 10.03
C GLN A 64 -1.34 28.59 9.37
N PRO A 65 -2.57 29.08 9.66
CA PRO A 65 -3.75 28.59 8.98
C PRO A 65 -3.60 28.88 7.48
N ILE A 66 -3.69 27.82 6.66
CA ILE A 66 -3.72 27.95 5.20
C ILE A 66 -4.96 28.77 4.87
N ASN A 67 -4.76 30.03 4.49
CA ASN A 67 -5.82 30.89 4.00
C ASN A 67 -6.27 30.34 2.64
N MET A 68 -7.40 29.60 2.63
CA MET A 68 -8.07 29.08 1.42
C MET A 68 -8.74 30.21 0.61
N GLY A 69 -8.11 31.37 0.52
CA GLY A 69 -8.49 32.45 -0.39
C GLY A 69 -7.49 32.49 -1.53
N SER A 70 -7.86 31.97 -2.71
CA SER A 70 -7.30 32.26 -4.05
C SER A 70 -5.86 32.81 -4.08
N GLN A 71 -4.90 32.17 -3.41
CA GLN A 71 -3.49 32.45 -3.65
C GLN A 71 -3.18 31.85 -5.02
N MET A 72 -2.68 32.66 -5.96
CA MET A 72 -2.17 32.14 -7.23
C MET A 72 -1.14 31.05 -6.91
N LYS A 73 -1.42 29.82 -7.35
CA LYS A 73 -0.50 28.69 -7.20
C LYS A 73 0.81 29.05 -7.90
N ASN A 74 1.91 29.12 -7.15
CA ASN A 74 3.23 29.39 -7.72
C ASN A 74 3.90 28.07 -8.12
N LEU A 75 3.40 27.47 -9.21
CA LEU A 75 3.94 26.21 -9.74
C LEU A 75 5.33 26.39 -10.37
N ASP A 76 5.69 27.60 -10.78
CA ASP A 76 7.01 27.88 -11.38
C ASP A 76 8.14 27.68 -10.38
N GLY A 77 7.93 28.08 -9.12
CA GLY A 77 8.91 27.85 -8.03
C GLY A 77 9.17 26.36 -7.75
N LEU A 78 8.25 25.46 -8.14
CA LEU A 78 8.43 24.02 -7.95
C LEU A 78 9.43 23.41 -8.96
N LYS A 79 9.65 24.05 -10.11
CA LYS A 79 10.53 23.52 -11.19
C LYS A 79 11.97 23.30 -10.72
N GLU A 80 12.45 24.13 -9.80
CA GLU A 80 13.82 24.02 -9.25
C GLU A 80 13.95 22.88 -8.23
N HIS A 81 12.84 22.47 -7.60
CA HIS A 81 12.81 21.41 -6.60
C HIS A 81 12.47 20.04 -7.18
N LEU A 82 11.58 20.01 -8.19
CA LEU A 82 11.07 18.79 -8.80
C LEU A 82 11.73 18.53 -10.16
N THR A 83 13.05 18.48 -10.15
CA THR A 83 13.85 18.19 -11.35
C THR A 83 13.97 16.69 -11.58
N HIS A 84 14.27 16.31 -12.82
CA HIS A 84 14.58 14.93 -13.18
C HIS A 84 15.77 14.36 -12.40
N ASP A 85 16.83 15.14 -12.20
CA ASP A 85 17.98 14.74 -11.39
C ASP A 85 17.58 14.46 -9.94
N LYS A 86 16.62 15.21 -9.39
CA LYS A 86 16.10 14.97 -8.04
C LYS A 86 15.29 13.67 -7.96
N LEU A 87 14.53 13.34 -9.01
CA LEU A 87 13.81 12.07 -9.10
C LEU A 87 14.79 10.88 -9.21
N ASP A 88 15.84 11.04 -10.00
CA ASP A 88 16.91 10.05 -10.14
C ASP A 88 17.64 9.85 -8.79
N GLU A 89 17.99 10.94 -8.10
CA GLU A 89 18.59 10.91 -6.76
C GLU A 89 17.71 10.17 -5.75
N LEU A 90 16.41 10.48 -5.72
CA LEU A 90 15.46 9.84 -4.82
C LEU A 90 15.38 8.34 -5.07
N ARG A 91 15.26 7.93 -6.34
CA ARG A 91 15.19 6.52 -6.70
C ARG A 91 16.48 5.79 -6.36
N SER A 92 17.63 6.39 -6.65
CA SER A 92 18.93 5.83 -6.25
C SER A 92 19.01 5.61 -4.74
N PHE A 93 18.62 6.60 -3.95
CA PHE A 93 18.58 6.49 -2.48
C PHE A 93 17.61 5.39 -2.00
N TRP A 94 16.39 5.36 -2.56
CA TRP A 94 15.37 4.42 -2.12
C TRP A 94 15.78 2.95 -2.28
N PHE A 95 16.54 2.65 -3.35
CA PHE A 95 17.00 1.30 -3.68
C PHE A 95 18.49 1.05 -3.39
N GLU A 96 19.22 1.97 -2.75
CA GLU A 96 20.68 1.87 -2.58
C GLU A 96 21.14 0.64 -1.79
N HIS A 97 20.30 0.20 -0.84
CA HIS A 97 20.51 -0.99 -0.01
C HIS A 97 20.28 -2.31 -0.76
N ILE A 98 19.83 -2.25 -2.02
CA ILE A 98 19.67 -3.39 -2.92
C ILE A 98 20.55 -3.16 -4.16
N PRO A 99 21.87 -3.35 -4.04
CA PRO A 99 22.81 -3.03 -5.11
C PRO A 99 22.73 -4.01 -6.29
N GLU A 100 22.35 -5.26 -6.02
CA GLU A 100 22.28 -6.32 -7.02
C GLU A 100 20.96 -6.28 -7.80
N GLU A 101 21.04 -6.31 -9.14
CA GLU A 101 19.88 -6.24 -10.04
C GLU A 101 18.90 -7.40 -9.79
N ALA A 102 19.40 -8.61 -9.57
CA ALA A 102 18.57 -9.79 -9.26
C ALA A 102 17.73 -9.57 -7.98
N ASN A 103 18.32 -8.98 -6.94
CA ASN A 103 17.62 -8.66 -5.70
C ASN A 103 16.64 -7.48 -5.89
N ARG A 104 16.73 -6.69 -6.97
CA ARG A 104 15.67 -5.70 -7.28
C ARG A 104 14.47 -6.34 -7.95
N ILE A 105 14.65 -7.46 -8.67
CA ILE A 105 13.53 -8.19 -9.26
C ILE A 105 12.68 -8.79 -8.14
N ILE A 106 13.26 -9.63 -7.29
CA ILE A 106 12.63 -10.14 -6.06
C ILE A 106 13.49 -9.71 -4.88
N ALA A 107 13.01 -8.73 -4.12
CA ALA A 107 13.74 -8.24 -2.94
C ALA A 107 13.71 -9.27 -1.81
N PRO A 108 14.86 -9.72 -1.29
CA PRO A 108 14.90 -10.54 -0.09
C PRO A 108 14.24 -9.82 1.09
N GLY A 109 13.48 -10.56 1.91
CA GLY A 109 12.73 -9.98 3.04
C GLY A 109 13.58 -9.17 4.02
N GLU A 110 14.84 -9.57 4.23
CA GLU A 110 15.79 -8.83 5.07
C GLU A 110 16.11 -7.43 4.51
N LEU A 111 16.24 -7.28 3.19
CA LEU A 111 16.51 -5.99 2.56
C LEU A 111 15.26 -5.10 2.57
N GLN A 112 14.08 -5.70 2.38
CA GLN A 112 12.80 -4.98 2.42
C GLN A 112 12.53 -4.30 3.77
N LYS A 113 13.18 -4.75 4.86
CA LYS A 113 12.97 -4.17 6.20
C LYS A 113 13.20 -2.67 6.24
N ARG A 114 14.16 -2.15 5.45
CA ARG A 114 14.44 -0.72 5.37
C ARG A 114 13.23 0.11 4.94
N TRP A 115 12.33 -0.45 4.14
CA TRP A 115 11.13 0.25 3.68
C TRP A 115 9.96 0.18 4.64
N PHE A 116 9.82 -0.95 5.34
CA PHE A 116 8.60 -1.26 6.10
C PHE A 116 8.74 -1.11 7.61
N PHE A 117 9.95 -0.91 8.12
CA PHE A 117 10.20 -0.67 9.54
C PHE A 117 10.70 0.75 9.76
N SER A 118 10.37 1.30 10.93
CA SER A 118 10.90 2.58 11.35
C SER A 118 12.39 2.49 11.63
N ASP A 119 13.13 3.45 11.10
CA ASP A 119 14.58 3.58 11.22
C ASP A 119 14.89 5.07 11.28
N LYS A 120 15.42 5.52 12.42
CA LYS A 120 15.61 6.95 12.68
C LYS A 120 16.67 7.55 11.76
N GLU A 121 17.74 6.82 11.49
CA GLU A 121 18.80 7.24 10.58
C GLU A 121 18.28 7.37 9.15
N PHE A 122 17.44 6.43 8.70
CA PHE A 122 16.77 6.52 7.40
C PHE A 122 15.82 7.72 7.33
N ASP A 123 15.02 7.94 8.38
CA ASP A 123 14.10 9.06 8.48
C ASP A 123 14.84 10.41 8.46
N ASP A 124 15.96 10.54 9.18
CA ASP A 124 16.77 11.76 9.20
C ASP A 124 17.28 12.11 7.79
N VAL A 125 17.62 11.10 6.97
CA VAL A 125 18.01 11.29 5.57
C VAL A 125 16.82 11.71 4.71
N CYS A 126 15.65 11.09 4.88
CA CYS A 126 14.41 11.48 4.21
C CYS A 126 14.06 12.94 4.49
N VAL A 127 14.13 13.34 5.77
CA VAL A 127 13.89 14.71 6.23
C VAL A 127 14.90 15.67 5.60
N THR A 128 16.19 15.37 5.68
CA THR A 128 17.24 16.29 5.23
C THR A 128 17.24 16.48 3.71
N ARG A 129 17.05 15.40 2.94
CA ARG A 129 17.22 15.42 1.48
C ARG A 129 15.95 15.73 0.71
N PHE A 130 14.79 15.28 1.20
CA PHE A 130 13.56 15.27 0.40
C PHE A 130 12.40 16.07 1.00
N SER A 131 12.37 16.34 2.32
CA SER A 131 11.37 17.27 2.88
C SER A 131 11.39 18.67 2.25
N PRO A 132 12.54 19.25 1.81
CA PRO A 132 12.52 20.51 1.06
C PRO A 132 11.65 20.47 -0.20
N VAL A 133 11.59 19.31 -0.89
CA VAL A 133 10.72 19.11 -2.07
C VAL A 133 9.27 19.01 -1.64
N LEU A 134 8.98 18.28 -0.54
CA LEU A 134 7.63 18.17 0.02
C LEU A 134 7.07 19.53 0.44
N GLU A 135 7.86 20.35 1.14
CA GLU A 135 7.44 21.69 1.55
C GLU A 135 7.31 22.62 0.33
N ALA A 136 8.14 22.48 -0.71
CA ALA A 136 7.94 23.22 -1.95
C ALA A 136 6.61 22.87 -2.65
N ILE A 137 6.22 21.59 -2.66
CA ILE A 137 4.90 21.14 -3.19
C ILE A 137 3.76 21.76 -2.37
N ARG A 138 3.87 21.75 -1.04
CA ARG A 138 2.88 22.35 -0.12
C ARG A 138 2.76 23.86 -0.29
N ASN A 139 3.89 24.56 -0.34
CA ASN A 139 3.95 26.02 -0.50
C ASN A 139 3.45 26.48 -1.87
N ALA A 140 3.64 25.67 -2.91
CA ALA A 140 3.07 25.92 -4.23
C ALA A 140 1.55 25.68 -4.31
N GLY A 141 0.96 25.05 -3.28
CA GLY A 141 -0.48 24.77 -3.20
C GLY A 141 -0.94 23.69 -4.18
N VAL A 142 -0.07 22.71 -4.49
CA VAL A 142 -0.41 21.60 -5.38
C VAL A 142 -1.45 20.70 -4.71
N THR A 143 -2.59 20.48 -5.35
CA THR A 143 -3.68 19.66 -4.78
C THR A 143 -4.13 18.54 -5.71
N SER A 144 -3.50 18.38 -6.88
CA SER A 144 -3.86 17.37 -7.87
C SER A 144 -2.65 16.80 -8.59
N ALA A 145 -2.80 15.60 -9.13
CA ALA A 145 -1.79 15.00 -10.01
C ALA A 145 -1.57 15.85 -11.27
N GLN A 146 -2.64 16.45 -11.83
CA GLN A 146 -2.52 17.27 -13.04
C GLN A 146 -1.55 18.45 -12.85
N GLU A 147 -1.66 19.16 -11.72
CA GLU A 147 -0.77 20.28 -11.39
C GLU A 147 0.67 19.80 -11.20
N LEU A 148 0.86 18.74 -10.41
CA LEU A 148 2.19 18.18 -10.16
C LEU A 148 2.86 17.71 -11.46
N LEU A 149 2.14 16.96 -12.29
CA LEU A 149 2.65 16.40 -13.54
C LEU A 149 2.92 17.48 -14.60
N SER A 150 2.19 18.60 -14.57
CA SER A 150 2.46 19.75 -15.44
C SER A 150 3.85 20.36 -15.20
N VAL A 151 4.37 20.21 -13.97
CA VAL A 151 5.72 20.65 -13.57
C VAL A 151 6.72 19.52 -13.76
N ALA A 152 6.47 18.36 -13.16
CA ALA A 152 7.41 17.25 -13.08
C ALA A 152 7.77 16.64 -14.46
N LYS A 153 6.78 16.59 -15.37
CA LYS A 153 6.90 16.05 -16.73
C LYS A 153 7.77 14.77 -16.79
N PRO A 154 7.29 13.64 -16.25
CA PRO A 154 8.05 12.39 -16.21
C PRO A 154 8.54 11.99 -17.60
N ARG A 155 9.83 11.65 -17.73
CA ARG A 155 10.46 11.27 -19.01
C ARG A 155 10.17 9.81 -19.37
N ASN A 156 10.02 8.96 -18.35
CA ASN A 156 9.92 7.50 -18.46
C ASN A 156 9.23 6.92 -17.22
N SER A 157 9.01 5.60 -17.20
CA SER A 157 8.33 4.89 -16.11
C SER A 157 9.04 4.97 -14.76
N LEU A 158 10.37 5.15 -14.73
CA LEU A 158 11.14 5.28 -13.50
C LEU A 158 10.96 6.67 -12.85
N ASP A 159 10.72 7.72 -13.62
CA ASP A 159 10.35 9.03 -13.07
C ASP A 159 8.97 8.96 -12.38
N TRP A 160 8.02 8.19 -12.94
CA TRP A 160 6.73 7.93 -12.28
C TRP A 160 6.89 7.18 -10.96
N LEU A 161 7.71 6.13 -10.94
CA LEU A 161 8.07 5.42 -9.71
C LEU A 161 8.62 6.37 -8.64
N SER A 162 9.52 7.26 -9.05
CA SER A 162 10.16 8.23 -8.16
C SER A 162 9.15 9.23 -7.60
N LEU A 163 8.23 9.73 -8.43
CA LEU A 163 7.15 10.60 -7.98
C LEU A 163 6.22 9.92 -6.97
N ILE A 164 5.86 8.65 -7.23
CA ILE A 164 4.99 7.90 -6.32
C ILE A 164 5.70 7.69 -4.97
N ILE A 165 6.98 7.31 -4.97
CA ILE A 165 7.78 7.20 -3.73
C ILE A 165 7.86 8.56 -3.01
N LEU A 166 8.10 9.64 -3.75
CA LEU A 166 8.18 11.00 -3.20
C LEU A 166 6.89 11.41 -2.48
N LEU A 167 5.73 11.04 -3.02
CA LEU A 167 4.43 11.47 -2.51
C LEU A 167 3.84 10.49 -1.50
N ASP A 168 4.17 9.21 -1.57
CA ASP A 168 3.57 8.20 -0.70
C ASP A 168 4.52 7.80 0.42
N GLN A 169 5.76 7.47 0.10
CA GLN A 169 6.68 6.88 1.08
C GLN A 169 7.48 7.92 1.85
N ILE A 170 8.10 8.89 1.15
CA ILE A 170 8.92 9.92 1.81
C ILE A 170 8.15 10.71 2.87
N PRO A 171 6.85 11.06 2.70
CA PRO A 171 6.08 11.72 3.76
C PRO A 171 5.95 10.85 5.01
N ARG A 172 5.77 9.53 4.88
CA ARG A 172 5.67 8.59 6.02
C ARG A 172 6.97 8.54 6.84
N ASN A 173 8.12 8.71 6.19
CA ASN A 173 9.41 8.84 6.86
C ASN A 173 9.71 10.27 7.37
N SER A 174 9.11 11.29 6.76
CA SER A 174 9.39 12.71 7.08
C SER A 174 8.45 13.29 8.14
N TYR A 175 7.21 12.82 8.21
CA TYR A 175 6.16 13.33 9.09
C TYR A 175 5.63 12.24 10.01
N ARG A 176 6.35 11.96 11.11
CA ARG A 176 5.92 10.99 12.13
C ARG A 176 5.06 11.63 13.23
N GLY A 177 4.40 10.76 14.00
CA GLY A 177 3.60 11.16 15.16
C GLY A 177 2.47 12.10 14.76
N ASP A 178 2.33 13.22 15.47
CA ASP A 178 1.24 14.19 15.24
C ASP A 178 1.29 14.83 13.83
N LYS A 179 2.47 14.85 13.19
CA LYS A 179 2.64 15.37 11.81
C LYS A 179 2.17 14.39 10.73
N SER A 180 1.87 13.13 11.06
CA SER A 180 1.39 12.12 10.10
C SER A 180 0.08 12.50 9.40
N SER A 181 -0.70 13.41 10.00
CA SER A 181 -1.87 14.02 9.37
C SER A 181 -1.56 14.72 8.05
N ILE A 182 -0.33 15.24 7.88
CA ILE A 182 0.13 15.84 6.62
C ILE A 182 0.20 14.77 5.53
N CYS A 183 0.71 13.57 5.85
CA CYS A 183 0.72 12.44 4.91
C CYS A 183 -0.70 12.12 4.45
N PHE A 184 -1.59 11.90 5.40
CA PHE A 184 -2.94 11.40 5.12
C PHE A 184 -3.83 12.42 4.42
N ASN A 185 -3.79 13.70 4.84
CA ASN A 185 -4.68 14.72 4.29
C ASN A 185 -4.15 15.37 3.02
N TYR A 186 -2.82 15.51 2.90
CA TYR A 186 -2.22 16.30 1.82
C TYR A 186 -1.60 15.42 0.75
N PHE A 187 -0.76 14.47 1.14
CA PHE A 187 0.04 13.71 0.17
C PHE A 187 -0.64 12.46 -0.36
N ASP A 188 -1.34 11.68 0.49
CA ASP A 188 -2.05 10.46 0.07
C ASP A 188 -3.01 10.71 -1.12
N PRO A 189 -3.86 11.77 -1.13
CA PRO A 189 -4.75 12.02 -2.27
C PRO A 189 -4.00 12.35 -3.57
N ILE A 190 -2.85 13.03 -3.49
CA ILE A 190 -2.04 13.37 -4.67
C ILE A 190 -1.32 12.11 -5.16
N ALA A 191 -0.73 11.32 -4.26
CA ALA A 191 -0.07 10.05 -4.57
C ALA A 191 -1.03 9.08 -5.26
N GLN A 192 -2.26 8.94 -4.73
CA GLN A 192 -3.31 8.12 -5.33
C GLN A 192 -3.64 8.56 -6.76
N GLN A 193 -3.83 9.87 -6.98
CA GLN A 193 -4.10 10.39 -8.33
C GLN A 193 -2.93 10.16 -9.29
N VAL A 194 -1.68 10.32 -8.83
CA VAL A 194 -0.48 10.06 -9.65
C VAL A 194 -0.38 8.58 -10.01
N SER A 195 -0.62 7.67 -9.06
CA SER A 195 -0.70 6.23 -9.33
C SER A 195 -1.77 5.88 -10.35
N LEU A 196 -2.98 6.45 -10.22
CA LEU A 196 -4.07 6.20 -11.17
C LEU A 196 -3.75 6.74 -12.57
N GLU A 197 -3.10 7.90 -12.68
CA GLU A 197 -2.69 8.43 -13.98
C GLU A 197 -1.57 7.56 -14.58
N ALA A 198 -0.60 7.08 -13.79
CA ALA A 198 0.40 6.13 -14.27
C ALA A 198 -0.23 4.84 -14.83
N ILE A 199 -1.19 4.26 -14.08
CA ILE A 199 -1.94 3.05 -14.49
C ILE A 199 -2.69 3.30 -15.80
N LYS A 200 -3.32 4.47 -15.94
CA LYS A 200 -4.02 4.87 -17.16
C LYS A 200 -3.08 5.01 -18.36
N GLN A 201 -1.83 5.44 -18.16
CA GLN A 201 -0.78 5.45 -19.19
C GLN A 201 -0.23 4.03 -19.49
N GLY A 202 -0.70 3.01 -18.77
CA GLY A 202 -0.26 1.62 -18.91
C GLY A 202 0.93 1.25 -18.03
N ILE A 203 1.34 2.09 -17.08
CA ILE A 203 2.43 1.80 -16.13
C ILE A 203 1.80 1.30 -14.82
N PRO A 204 2.18 0.14 -14.30
CA PRO A 204 3.42 -0.58 -14.61
C PRO A 204 3.31 -1.64 -15.72
N ASP A 205 2.12 -2.07 -16.13
CA ASP A 205 1.93 -3.33 -16.87
C ASP A 205 2.48 -3.37 -18.31
N LYS A 206 2.71 -2.20 -18.94
CA LYS A 206 3.30 -2.06 -20.28
C LYS A 206 4.75 -1.56 -20.25
N ALA A 207 5.32 -1.37 -19.06
CA ALA A 207 6.70 -0.91 -18.87
C ALA A 207 7.56 -2.06 -18.33
N PRO A 208 8.30 -2.80 -19.17
CA PRO A 208 9.05 -3.99 -18.74
C PRO A 208 9.99 -3.75 -17.55
N GLU A 209 10.62 -2.57 -17.50
CA GLU A 209 11.53 -2.14 -16.43
C GLU A 209 10.84 -1.91 -15.06
N ILE A 210 9.51 -1.89 -15.04
CA ILE A 210 8.69 -1.85 -13.84
C ILE A 210 7.93 -3.16 -13.66
N ARG A 211 7.24 -3.66 -14.70
CA ARG A 211 6.39 -4.86 -14.65
C ARG A 211 7.14 -6.07 -14.08
N TRP A 212 8.37 -6.28 -14.56
CA TRP A 212 9.20 -7.45 -14.25
C TRP A 212 10.21 -7.19 -13.13
N VAL A 213 10.26 -5.96 -12.60
CA VAL A 213 11.05 -5.64 -11.41
C VAL A 213 10.06 -5.47 -10.26
N PHE A 214 9.71 -6.57 -9.60
CA PHE A 214 8.56 -6.61 -8.68
C PHE A 214 8.72 -5.65 -7.48
N SER A 215 9.95 -5.41 -7.02
CA SER A 215 10.20 -4.39 -5.99
C SER A 215 9.97 -2.95 -6.47
N HIS A 216 10.02 -2.67 -7.78
CA HIS A 216 9.60 -1.39 -8.35
C HIS A 216 8.08 -1.34 -8.50
N ARG A 217 7.49 -2.41 -9.01
CA ARG A 217 6.05 -2.49 -9.34
C ARG A 217 5.15 -2.22 -8.14
N ASN A 218 5.49 -2.78 -6.98
CA ASN A 218 4.70 -2.69 -5.75
C ASN A 218 4.29 -1.24 -5.41
N TRP A 219 5.21 -0.30 -5.58
CA TRP A 219 4.99 1.10 -5.21
C TRP A 219 3.87 1.78 -5.98
N PHE A 220 3.55 1.33 -7.20
CA PHE A 220 2.44 1.89 -7.96
C PHE A 220 1.07 1.61 -7.34
N TYR A 221 0.97 0.55 -6.54
CA TYR A 221 -0.28 0.08 -5.95
C TYR A 221 -0.45 0.53 -4.49
N MET A 222 0.65 0.81 -3.78
CA MET A 222 0.62 1.24 -2.38
C MET A 222 -0.24 2.49 -2.13
N PRO A 223 -0.23 3.56 -2.97
CA PRO A 223 -1.13 4.69 -2.77
C PRO A 223 -2.62 4.33 -2.84
N LEU A 224 -2.98 3.29 -3.60
CA LEU A 224 -4.36 2.78 -3.63
C LEU A 224 -4.69 2.05 -2.32
N MET A 225 -3.76 1.21 -1.83
CA MET A 225 -3.84 0.53 -0.53
C MET A 225 -3.88 1.51 0.64
N HIS A 226 -3.31 2.71 0.50
CA HIS A 226 -3.31 3.72 1.57
C HIS A 226 -4.55 4.61 1.59
N SER A 227 -5.44 4.50 0.61
CA SER A 227 -6.63 5.35 0.48
C SER A 227 -7.74 4.91 1.43
N GLU A 228 -8.46 5.86 2.04
CA GLU A 228 -9.74 5.58 2.71
C GLU A 228 -10.90 5.57 1.68
N ASP A 229 -10.71 4.90 0.54
CA ASP A 229 -11.71 4.72 -0.52
C ASP A 229 -11.77 3.25 -0.94
N ILE A 230 -12.92 2.62 -0.77
CA ILE A 230 -13.14 1.22 -1.14
C ILE A 230 -12.87 0.95 -2.63
N SER A 231 -13.15 1.93 -3.50
CA SER A 231 -12.94 1.77 -4.95
C SER A 231 -11.44 1.72 -5.30
N ALA A 232 -10.58 2.30 -4.46
CA ALA A 232 -9.13 2.24 -4.61
C ALA A 232 -8.61 0.86 -4.24
N HIS A 233 -9.10 0.30 -3.13
CA HIS A 233 -8.78 -1.05 -2.70
C HIS A 233 -9.19 -2.12 -3.71
N GLU A 234 -10.37 -2.02 -4.33
CA GLU A 234 -10.77 -2.96 -5.38
C GLU A 234 -9.79 -2.97 -6.57
N LYS A 235 -9.25 -1.80 -6.93
CA LYS A 235 -8.20 -1.70 -7.96
C LYS A 235 -6.87 -2.26 -7.47
N ALA A 236 -6.50 -1.99 -6.21
CA ALA A 236 -5.28 -2.52 -5.60
C ALA A 236 -5.29 -4.05 -5.55
N VAL A 237 -6.40 -4.66 -5.11
CA VAL A 237 -6.59 -6.13 -5.10
C VAL A 237 -6.37 -6.71 -6.49
N ALA A 238 -7.01 -6.15 -7.51
CA ALA A 238 -6.85 -6.61 -8.89
C ALA A 238 -5.39 -6.48 -9.37
N ALA A 239 -4.72 -5.39 -9.02
CA ALA A 239 -3.35 -5.12 -9.41
C ALA A 239 -2.34 -6.07 -8.74
N PHE A 240 -2.49 -6.33 -7.44
CA PHE A 240 -1.66 -7.28 -6.71
C PHE A 240 -1.90 -8.72 -7.16
N GLU A 241 -3.14 -9.09 -7.47
CA GLU A 241 -3.45 -10.39 -8.05
C GLU A 241 -2.78 -10.56 -9.43
N GLN A 242 -2.83 -9.54 -10.30
CA GLN A 242 -2.15 -9.60 -11.59
C GLN A 242 -0.63 -9.69 -11.45
N MET A 243 -0.04 -8.97 -10.49
CA MET A 243 1.38 -9.07 -10.18
C MET A 243 1.77 -10.47 -9.69
N ASN A 244 0.96 -11.08 -8.82
CA ASN A 244 1.16 -12.46 -8.37
C ASN A 244 1.06 -13.45 -9.53
N GLN A 245 0.08 -13.29 -10.43
CA GLN A 245 -0.06 -14.12 -11.63
C GLN A 245 1.14 -13.98 -12.57
N ASP A 246 1.65 -12.77 -12.76
CA ASP A 246 2.87 -12.53 -13.54
C ASP A 246 4.07 -13.29 -12.92
N ILE A 247 4.25 -13.24 -11.59
CA ILE A 247 5.31 -14.02 -10.90
C ILE A 247 5.14 -15.52 -11.15
N LEU A 248 3.93 -16.05 -10.94
CA LEU A 248 3.66 -17.49 -11.12
C LEU A 248 3.89 -17.94 -12.56
N SER A 249 3.62 -17.08 -13.55
CA SER A 249 3.87 -17.37 -14.97
C SER A 249 5.35 -17.52 -15.33
N LEU A 250 6.25 -17.02 -14.48
CA LEU A 250 7.70 -17.11 -14.68
C LEU A 250 8.31 -18.40 -14.11
N MET A 251 7.57 -19.17 -13.31
CA MET A 251 8.09 -20.36 -12.61
C MET A 251 8.50 -21.50 -13.55
N GLU A 252 7.93 -21.57 -14.75
CA GLU A 252 8.20 -22.62 -15.72
C GLU A 252 8.52 -22.03 -17.11
N GLY A 253 8.96 -22.88 -18.04
CA GLY A 253 9.23 -22.50 -19.43
C GLY A 253 10.57 -21.78 -19.64
N THR A 254 10.80 -21.32 -20.88
CA THR A 254 12.05 -20.62 -21.29
C THR A 254 11.71 -19.42 -22.16
N GLY A 255 12.63 -18.44 -22.24
CA GLY A 255 12.47 -17.24 -23.06
C GLY A 255 11.74 -16.09 -22.34
N GLY A 256 11.27 -15.12 -23.12
CA GLY A 256 10.56 -13.92 -22.66
C GLY A 256 10.46 -12.92 -23.81
N ALA A 257 9.43 -12.08 -23.81
CA ALA A 257 9.18 -11.12 -24.87
C ALA A 257 10.25 -10.02 -24.95
N ASP A 258 10.90 -9.73 -23.82
CA ASP A 258 11.96 -8.73 -23.69
C ASP A 258 13.08 -9.21 -22.74
N GLU A 259 14.09 -8.36 -22.52
CA GLU A 259 15.21 -8.67 -21.62
C GLU A 259 14.81 -8.72 -20.14
N TYR A 260 13.90 -7.84 -19.71
CA TYR A 260 13.46 -7.79 -18.31
C TYR A 260 12.66 -9.03 -17.95
N GLU A 261 11.78 -9.50 -18.84
CA GLU A 261 11.05 -10.74 -18.62
C GLU A 261 12.01 -11.94 -18.51
N ARG A 262 13.02 -12.03 -19.39
CA ARG A 262 14.01 -13.11 -19.36
C ARG A 262 14.80 -13.11 -18.05
N LYS A 263 15.30 -11.95 -17.61
CA LYS A 263 16.00 -11.80 -16.33
C LYS A 263 15.10 -12.13 -15.15
N ALA A 264 13.85 -11.68 -15.17
CA ALA A 264 12.88 -12.00 -14.12
C ALA A 264 12.60 -13.50 -14.06
N ARG A 265 12.49 -14.17 -15.22
CA ARG A 265 12.36 -15.62 -15.31
C ARG A 265 13.55 -16.33 -14.67
N GLU A 266 14.77 -15.92 -14.98
CA GLU A 266 15.98 -16.49 -14.38
C GLU A 266 15.97 -16.35 -12.85
N VAL A 267 15.61 -15.18 -12.32
CA VAL A 267 15.52 -14.96 -10.86
C VAL A 267 14.41 -15.78 -10.22
N VAL A 268 13.21 -15.82 -10.81
CA VAL A 268 12.07 -16.58 -10.28
C VAL A 268 12.36 -18.09 -10.30
N GLN A 269 12.99 -18.60 -11.36
CA GLN A 269 13.33 -20.02 -11.46
C GLN A 269 14.48 -20.44 -10.54
N ALA A 270 15.37 -19.50 -10.18
CA ALA A 270 16.44 -19.76 -9.22
C ALA A 270 15.91 -19.98 -7.79
N ASP A 271 14.82 -19.31 -7.41
CA ASP A 271 14.14 -19.52 -6.12
C ASP A 271 12.60 -19.34 -6.25
N PRO A 272 11.89 -20.37 -6.75
CA PRO A 272 10.46 -20.27 -7.02
C PRO A 272 9.61 -20.08 -5.76
N GLU A 273 10.04 -20.64 -4.62
CA GLU A 273 9.32 -20.52 -3.36
C GLU A 273 9.43 -19.10 -2.78
N ALA A 274 10.62 -18.49 -2.82
CA ALA A 274 10.77 -17.10 -2.41
C ALA A 274 9.98 -16.15 -3.32
N ALA A 275 9.99 -16.37 -4.64
CA ALA A 275 9.22 -15.59 -5.59
C ALA A 275 7.71 -15.68 -5.32
N LYS A 276 7.19 -16.89 -5.14
CA LYS A 276 5.79 -17.13 -4.77
C LYS A 276 5.41 -16.46 -3.46
N ALA A 277 6.25 -16.57 -2.43
CA ALA A 277 6.02 -15.94 -1.14
C ALA A 277 5.89 -14.41 -1.25
N VAL A 278 6.68 -13.75 -2.11
CA VAL A 278 6.57 -12.30 -2.35
C VAL A 278 5.24 -11.94 -3.01
N GLY A 279 4.82 -12.68 -4.03
CA GLY A 279 3.53 -12.47 -4.70
C GLY A 279 2.33 -12.63 -3.75
N GLU A 280 2.35 -13.68 -2.93
CA GLU A 280 1.32 -13.94 -1.93
C GLU A 280 1.30 -12.88 -0.82
N THR A 281 2.47 -12.46 -0.33
CA THR A 281 2.60 -11.50 0.77
C THR A 281 1.94 -10.17 0.44
N ASN A 282 2.23 -9.60 -0.74
CA ASN A 282 1.66 -8.30 -1.14
C ASN A 282 0.13 -8.34 -1.22
N LYS A 283 -0.41 -9.41 -1.80
CA LYS A 283 -1.86 -9.65 -1.87
C LYS A 283 -2.48 -9.76 -0.47
N VAL A 284 -1.88 -10.54 0.43
CA VAL A 284 -2.37 -10.72 1.81
C VAL A 284 -2.37 -9.39 2.57
N PHE A 285 -1.37 -8.53 2.35
CA PHE A 285 -1.36 -7.20 2.95
C PHE A 285 -2.53 -6.35 2.47
N GLU A 286 -2.81 -6.31 1.17
CA GLU A 286 -3.97 -5.60 0.63
C GLU A 286 -5.29 -6.15 1.20
N GLU A 287 -5.43 -7.48 1.33
CA GLU A 287 -6.61 -8.11 1.93
C GLU A 287 -6.84 -7.66 3.38
N LYS A 288 -5.78 -7.48 4.16
CA LYS A 288 -5.90 -6.92 5.51
C LYS A 288 -6.35 -5.45 5.49
N HIS A 289 -5.84 -4.65 4.56
CA HIS A 289 -6.22 -3.25 4.44
C HIS A 289 -7.69 -3.09 4.04
N ILE A 290 -8.15 -3.79 3.00
CA ILE A 290 -9.52 -3.67 2.50
C ILE A 290 -10.56 -4.15 3.53
N VAL A 291 -10.22 -5.11 4.40
CA VAL A 291 -11.12 -5.55 5.49
C VAL A 291 -11.40 -4.42 6.48
N ILE A 292 -10.38 -3.61 6.82
CA ILE A 292 -10.55 -2.45 7.70
C ILE A 292 -11.46 -1.42 7.03
N ILE A 293 -11.20 -1.09 5.76
CA ILE A 293 -12.00 -0.11 5.02
C ILE A 293 -13.44 -0.60 4.81
N LYS A 294 -13.66 -1.88 4.53
CA LYS A 294 -15.03 -2.45 4.46
C LYS A 294 -15.77 -2.36 5.79
N ARG A 295 -15.06 -2.51 6.92
CA ARG A 295 -15.65 -2.51 8.26
C ARG A 295 -15.95 -1.09 8.76
N PHE A 296 -15.05 -0.14 8.55
CA PHE A 296 -15.12 1.19 9.18
C PHE A 296 -15.27 2.35 8.19
N GLY A 297 -15.06 2.10 6.89
CA GLY A 297 -15.01 3.14 5.85
C GLY A 297 -13.76 4.03 5.90
N ARG A 298 -12.85 3.77 6.84
CA ARG A 298 -11.64 4.55 7.12
C ARG A 298 -10.66 3.73 7.96
N TYR A 299 -9.45 4.23 8.20
CA TYR A 299 -8.44 3.63 9.07
C TYR A 299 -8.55 4.16 10.51
N PRO A 300 -8.99 3.34 11.49
CA PRO A 300 -9.16 3.80 12.87
C PRO A 300 -7.87 4.31 13.51
N HIS A 301 -6.72 3.73 13.19
CA HIS A 301 -5.42 4.14 13.73
C HIS A 301 -5.01 5.57 13.31
N ARG A 302 -5.59 6.13 12.24
CA ARG A 302 -5.34 7.52 11.83
C ARG A 302 -6.16 8.54 12.62
N ASN A 303 -7.14 8.11 13.42
CA ASN A 303 -8.09 9.00 14.09
C ASN A 303 -7.39 10.07 14.95
N LYS A 304 -6.40 9.69 15.76
CA LYS A 304 -5.68 10.63 16.61
C LYS A 304 -4.96 11.71 15.80
N ALA A 305 -4.19 11.31 14.78
CA ALA A 305 -3.46 12.25 13.93
C ALA A 305 -4.41 13.19 13.18
N LEU A 306 -5.56 12.65 12.72
CA LEU A 306 -6.57 13.40 11.97
C LEU A 306 -7.55 14.18 12.86
N GLY A 307 -7.43 14.12 14.19
CA GLY A 307 -8.36 14.78 15.10
C GLY A 307 -9.79 14.24 15.03
N ARG A 308 -9.98 12.98 14.61
CA ARG A 308 -11.29 12.32 14.50
C ARG A 308 -11.68 11.68 15.82
N GLU A 309 -12.94 11.80 16.20
CA GLU A 309 -13.51 11.01 17.29
C GLU A 309 -13.65 9.54 16.85
N ALA A 310 -13.13 8.63 17.69
CA ALA A 310 -13.21 7.20 17.45
C ALA A 310 -14.57 6.66 17.94
N THR A 311 -15.19 5.80 17.15
CA THR A 311 -16.40 5.08 17.57
C THR A 311 -16.05 3.97 18.57
N PRO A 312 -17.00 3.48 19.39
CA PRO A 312 -16.74 2.36 20.30
C PRO A 312 -16.18 1.11 19.60
N ALA A 313 -16.66 0.80 18.38
CA ALA A 313 -16.19 -0.34 17.61
C ALA A 313 -14.75 -0.14 17.09
N GLU A 314 -14.35 1.10 16.80
CA GLU A 314 -12.99 1.46 16.42
C GLU A 314 -12.03 1.37 17.62
N VAL A 315 -12.47 1.81 18.80
CA VAL A 315 -11.71 1.67 20.05
C VAL A 315 -11.47 0.20 20.37
N GLU A 316 -12.53 -0.62 20.39
CA GLU A 316 -12.43 -2.06 20.64
C GLU A 316 -11.50 -2.75 19.63
N PHE A 317 -11.57 -2.37 18.36
CA PHE A 317 -10.68 -2.90 17.33
C PHE A 317 -9.21 -2.59 17.61
N LEU A 318 -8.88 -1.35 17.98
CA LEU A 318 -7.50 -0.97 18.30
C LEU A 318 -7.01 -1.60 19.61
N GLU A 319 -7.84 -1.63 20.65
CA GLU A 319 -7.49 -2.21 21.96
C GLU A 319 -7.32 -3.73 21.90
N SER A 320 -8.02 -4.42 20.99
CA SER A 320 -7.86 -5.86 20.75
C SER A 320 -6.67 -6.24 19.86
N GLY A 321 -5.83 -5.25 19.49
CA GLY A 321 -4.65 -5.48 18.66
C GLY A 321 -4.95 -5.58 17.17
N GLY A 322 -5.99 -4.89 16.70
CA GLY A 322 -6.32 -4.77 15.28
C GLY A 322 -5.14 -4.24 14.46
N ASP A 323 -5.05 -4.68 13.20
CA ASP A 323 -3.96 -4.29 12.31
C ASP A 323 -3.88 -2.76 12.13
N THR A 324 -2.65 -2.24 12.15
CA THR A 324 -2.33 -0.84 11.89
C THR A 324 -1.22 -0.75 10.85
N PHE A 325 -1.22 0.31 10.04
CA PHE A 325 -0.34 0.44 8.88
C PHE A 325 0.20 1.86 8.76
N GLY A 326 1.40 2.02 8.20
CA GLY A 326 1.96 3.34 7.89
C GLY A 326 2.35 4.21 9.09
N SER A 327 2.66 3.61 10.24
CA SER A 327 3.08 4.30 11.48
C SER A 327 4.60 4.45 11.63
#